data_AF-A0A924Y319-F1
#
_entry.id   AF-A0A924Y319-F1
#
_cell.length_a   1.000
_cell.length_b   1.000
_cell.length_c   1.000
_cell.angle_alpha   90.00
_cell.angle_beta   90.00
_cell.angle_gamma   90.00
#
_symmetry.space_group_name_H-M   'P 1'
#
loop_
_entity.id
_entity.type
_entity.pdbx_description
1 polymer ?
#
loop_
_entity_poly.entity_id
_entity_poly.type
_entity_poly.pdbx_seq_one_letter_code
_entity_poly.pdbx_strand_id
1 'polypeptide(L)'
;MPALDRYHEVVRNALMKDGWTITDDPLTIRVGKRKLFADLGAERVLSAEKGTRKIAVEVKTFRRVSTIEDLQDAVGQFVVYRDLLAETDSEREAYVAVPDETLDGIFTEEIGKILLRRGSIRVFGYDIAKETITKWLP
;
A
#
# COMPACT_ATOMS: atom_id res chain seq x y z
N MET A 1 0.24 -5.82 18.33
CA MET A 1 0.33 -5.39 16.92
C MET A 1 1.14 -6.43 16.17
N PRO A 2 0.88 -6.68 14.88
CA PRO A 2 1.78 -7.47 14.04
C PRO A 2 3.20 -6.89 14.08
N ALA A 3 4.21 -7.70 13.80
CA ALA A 3 5.56 -7.19 13.59
C ALA A 3 5.59 -6.36 12.30
N LEU A 4 6.08 -5.12 12.39
CA LEU A 4 6.22 -4.24 11.23
C LEU A 4 7.29 -4.80 10.27
N ASP A 5 7.07 -4.60 8.97
CA ASP A 5 8.09 -4.91 7.98
C ASP A 5 9.33 -4.01 8.21
N ARG A 6 10.53 -4.53 7.94
CA ARG A 6 11.79 -3.78 8.09
C ARG A 6 11.82 -2.45 7.32
N TYR A 7 11.00 -2.31 6.27
CA TYR A 7 10.89 -1.09 5.46
C TYR A 7 9.70 -0.21 5.82
N HIS A 8 9.03 -0.46 6.93
CA HIS A 8 7.96 0.38 7.43
C HIS A 8 8.37 1.86 7.54
N GLU A 9 9.46 2.14 8.26
CA GLU A 9 9.96 3.52 8.43
C GLU A 9 10.39 4.15 7.10
N VAL A 10 10.96 3.36 6.19
CA VAL A 10 11.34 3.82 4.85
C VAL A 10 10.11 4.29 4.07
N VAL A 11 9.03 3.51 4.08
CA VAL A 11 7.77 3.87 3.41
C VAL A 11 7.10 5.06 4.07
N ARG A 12 7.09 5.09 5.41
CA ARG A 12 6.56 6.21 6.19
C ARG A 12 7.27 7.52 5.83
N ASN A 13 8.61 7.51 5.77
CA ASN A 13 9.41 8.67 5.37
C ASN A 13 9.18 9.04 3.90
N ALA A 14 9.06 8.06 3.01
CA ALA A 14 8.78 8.29 1.59
C ALA A 14 7.44 8.98 1.37
N LEU A 15 6.39 8.56 2.08
CA LEU A 15 5.08 9.22 2.08
C LEU A 15 5.17 10.67 2.57
N MET A 16 5.85 10.91 3.69
CA MET A 16 6.03 12.27 4.22
C MET A 16 6.79 13.18 3.25
N LYS A 17 7.86 12.68 2.60
CA LYS A 17 8.61 13.43 1.57
C LYS A 17 7.78 13.73 0.33
N ASP A 18 6.84 12.85 -0.03
CA ASP A 18 5.86 13.06 -1.12
C ASP A 18 4.64 13.91 -0.68
N GLY A 19 4.72 14.55 0.49
CA GLY A 19 3.71 15.50 0.96
C GLY A 19 2.46 14.87 1.56
N TRP A 20 2.52 13.59 1.95
CA TRP A 20 1.46 12.93 2.71
C TRP A 20 1.63 13.17 4.21
N THR A 21 0.51 13.30 4.91
CA THR A 21 0.44 13.31 6.37
C THR A 21 0.05 11.92 6.84
N ILE A 22 0.85 11.32 7.71
CA ILE A 22 0.51 10.03 8.34
C ILE A 22 -0.59 10.28 9.39
N THR A 23 -1.73 9.62 9.22
CA THR A 23 -2.88 9.73 10.13
C THR A 23 -2.90 8.63 11.18
N ASP A 24 -2.43 7.44 10.79
CA ASP A 24 -2.46 6.24 11.63
C ASP A 24 -1.25 5.35 11.32
N ASP A 25 -0.68 4.75 12.36
CA ASP A 25 0.46 3.84 12.27
C ASP A 25 0.40 2.87 13.47
N PRO A 26 -0.30 1.71 13.36
CA PRO A 26 -1.05 1.22 12.20
C PRO A 26 -2.49 1.74 12.09
N LEU A 27 -3.02 1.74 10.86
CA LEU A 27 -4.42 2.05 10.58
C LEU A 27 -5.32 0.89 11.00
N THR A 28 -6.29 1.17 11.89
CA THR A 28 -7.25 0.16 12.33
C THR A 28 -8.52 0.16 11.47
N ILE A 29 -8.76 -0.92 10.73
CA ILE A 29 -10.00 -1.15 9.97
C ILE A 29 -10.94 -2.00 10.83
N ARG A 30 -12.12 -1.47 11.19
CA ARG A 30 -13.08 -2.15 12.09
C ARG A 30 -14.33 -2.58 11.34
N VAL A 31 -14.62 -3.88 11.37
CA VAL A 31 -15.84 -4.45 10.78
C VAL A 31 -16.50 -5.39 11.78
N GLY A 32 -17.69 -5.00 12.25
CA GLY A 32 -18.40 -5.70 13.32
C GLY A 32 -17.53 -5.88 14.57
N LYS A 33 -17.28 -7.14 14.95
CA LYS A 33 -16.44 -7.48 16.12
C LYS A 33 -14.96 -7.69 15.77
N ARG A 34 -14.57 -7.59 14.49
CA ARG A 34 -13.21 -7.83 14.01
C ARG A 34 -12.47 -6.52 13.78
N LYS A 35 -11.15 -6.57 13.97
CA LYS A 35 -10.23 -5.48 13.69
C LYS A 35 -9.11 -6.02 12.81
N LEU A 36 -8.80 -5.30 11.73
CA LEU A 36 -7.64 -5.51 10.89
C LEU A 36 -6.73 -4.27 11.02
N PHE A 37 -5.47 -4.45 10.69
CA PHE A 37 -4.44 -3.42 10.82
C PHE A 37 -3.68 -3.35 9.51
N ALA A 38 -3.86 -2.26 8.77
CA ALA A 38 -2.94 -1.91 7.68
C ALA A 38 -1.75 -1.16 8.28
N ASP A 39 -0.57 -1.32 7.70
CA ASP A 39 0.66 -0.74 8.25
C ASP A 39 0.57 0.78 8.44
N LEU A 40 0.01 1.51 7.46
CA LEU A 40 -0.11 2.97 7.54
C LEU A 40 -1.47 3.47 7.05
N GLY A 41 -1.97 4.53 7.69
CA GLY A 41 -2.98 5.42 7.16
C GLY A 41 -2.34 6.76 6.82
N ALA A 42 -2.63 7.30 5.64
CA ALA A 42 -2.12 8.61 5.25
C ALA A 42 -3.15 9.41 4.47
N GLU A 43 -3.00 10.73 4.48
CA GLU A 43 -3.80 11.64 3.68
C GLU A 43 -2.97 12.76 3.05
N ARG A 44 -3.46 13.31 1.94
CA ARG A 44 -2.82 14.42 1.24
C ARG A 44 -3.87 15.38 0.71
N VAL A 45 -3.69 16.66 0.96
CA VAL A 45 -4.54 17.72 0.40
C VAL A 45 -4.25 17.87 -1.09
N LEU A 46 -5.28 17.76 -1.94
CA LEU A 46 -5.14 17.93 -3.38
C LEU A 46 -5.27 19.41 -3.77
N SER A 47 -6.26 20.10 -3.22
CA SER A 47 -6.40 21.57 -3.17
C SER A 47 -7.51 21.93 -2.18
N ALA A 48 -7.66 23.21 -1.83
CA ALA A 48 -8.76 23.67 -0.98
C ALA A 48 -10.15 23.33 -1.56
N GLU A 49 -10.28 23.23 -2.89
CA GLU A 49 -11.54 22.94 -3.59
C GLU A 49 -11.69 21.46 -4.00
N LYS A 50 -10.58 20.71 -4.17
CA LYS A 50 -10.58 19.30 -4.60
C LYS A 50 -10.52 18.29 -3.43
N GLY A 51 -10.50 18.77 -2.20
CA GLY A 51 -10.54 17.94 -0.99
C GLY A 51 -9.23 17.21 -0.68
N THR A 52 -9.34 16.21 0.17
CA THR A 52 -8.24 15.36 0.67
C THR A 52 -8.30 13.98 0.05
N ARG A 53 -7.16 13.45 -0.40
CA ARG A 53 -7.01 12.05 -0.78
C ARG A 53 -6.54 11.24 0.44
N LYS A 54 -7.21 10.14 0.74
CA LYS A 54 -6.85 9.23 1.84
C LYS A 54 -6.36 7.89 1.28
N ILE A 55 -5.34 7.31 1.89
CA ILE A 55 -4.84 5.98 1.56
C ILE A 55 -4.67 5.12 2.81
N ALA A 56 -4.80 3.81 2.62
CA ALA A 56 -4.30 2.78 3.51
C ALA A 56 -3.16 2.06 2.80
N VAL A 57 -2.02 1.87 3.47
CA VAL A 57 -0.83 1.29 2.88
C VAL A 57 -0.43 0.04 3.64
N GLU A 58 -0.23 -1.04 2.90
CA GLU A 58 0.42 -2.27 3.38
C GLU A 58 1.84 -2.32 2.81
N VAL A 59 2.85 -2.56 3.64
CA VAL A 59 4.26 -2.65 3.23
C VAL A 59 4.61 -4.10 2.95
N LYS A 60 5.23 -4.36 1.78
CA LYS A 60 5.68 -5.71 1.38
C LYS A 60 7.09 -5.67 0.85
N THR A 61 7.91 -6.62 1.30
CA THR A 61 9.33 -6.68 0.93
C THR A 61 9.71 -7.70 -0.13
N PHE A 62 8.81 -8.61 -0.48
CA PHE A 62 9.02 -9.60 -1.55
C PHE A 62 10.35 -10.35 -1.44
N ARG A 63 10.65 -10.89 -0.25
CA ARG A 63 11.92 -11.61 0.06
C ARG A 63 11.78 -13.11 0.20
N ARG A 64 10.58 -13.67 0.04
CA ARG A 64 10.44 -15.12 0.08
C ARG A 64 11.19 -15.72 -1.10
N VAL A 65 11.51 -17.00 -0.97
CA VAL A 65 12.08 -17.79 -2.07
C VAL A 65 11.15 -17.78 -3.28
N SER A 66 9.84 -17.73 -3.05
CA SER A 66 8.81 -17.64 -4.09
C SER A 66 8.18 -16.25 -4.14
N THR A 67 8.55 -15.46 -5.15
CA THR A 67 7.91 -14.17 -5.45
C THR A 67 6.42 -14.32 -5.77
N ILE A 68 6.01 -15.49 -6.28
CA ILE A 68 4.61 -15.81 -6.57
C ILE A 68 3.78 -15.93 -5.29
N GLU A 69 4.33 -16.54 -4.24
CA GLU A 69 3.65 -16.62 -2.94
C GLU A 69 3.53 -15.23 -2.31
N ASP A 70 4.59 -14.41 -2.36
CA ASP A 70 4.54 -13.03 -1.89
C ASP A 70 3.48 -12.21 -2.65
N LEU A 71 3.36 -12.41 -3.97
CA LEU A 71 2.35 -11.76 -4.80
C LEU A 71 0.93 -12.20 -4.43
N GLN A 72 0.70 -13.50 -4.23
CA GLN A 72 -0.60 -14.03 -3.82
C GLN A 72 -1.03 -13.48 -2.45
N ASP A 73 -0.11 -13.44 -1.49
CA ASP A 73 -0.36 -12.87 -0.16
C ASP A 73 -0.67 -11.37 -0.24
N ALA A 74 0.10 -10.61 -1.02
CA ALA A 74 -0.12 -9.18 -1.23
C ALA A 74 -1.49 -8.89 -1.88
N VAL A 75 -1.87 -9.65 -2.90
CA VAL A 75 -3.20 -9.55 -3.55
C VAL A 75 -4.30 -9.88 -2.56
N GLY A 76 -4.16 -10.97 -1.78
CA GLY A 76 -5.15 -11.38 -0.80
C GLY A 76 -5.42 -10.30 0.25
N GLN A 77 -4.36 -9.74 0.83
CA GLN A 77 -4.48 -8.66 1.81
C GLN A 77 -5.05 -7.37 1.20
N PHE A 78 -4.57 -6.97 0.02
CA PHE A 78 -5.09 -5.81 -0.69
C PHE A 78 -6.59 -5.93 -0.94
N VAL A 79 -7.07 -7.06 -1.47
CA VAL A 79 -8.49 -7.27 -1.78
C VAL A 79 -9.33 -7.17 -0.51
N VAL A 80 -8.90 -7.80 0.58
CA VAL A 80 -9.59 -7.71 1.87
C VAL A 80 -9.66 -6.26 2.35
N TYR A 81 -8.55 -5.52 2.36
CA TYR A 81 -8.57 -4.14 2.83
C TYR A 81 -9.40 -3.22 1.93
N ARG A 82 -9.27 -3.34 0.61
CA ARG A 82 -10.05 -2.58 -0.37
C ARG A 82 -11.55 -2.75 -0.12
N ASP A 83 -12.01 -4.00 0.03
CA ASP A 83 -13.43 -4.29 0.17
C ASP A 83 -13.97 -3.83 1.53
N LEU A 84 -13.19 -3.96 2.62
CA LEU A 84 -13.61 -3.46 3.93
C LEU A 84 -13.58 -1.93 4.03
N LEU A 85 -12.62 -1.26 3.38
CA LEU A 85 -12.57 0.19 3.30
C LEU A 85 -13.74 0.74 2.47
N ALA A 86 -14.12 0.08 1.38
CA ALA A 86 -15.30 0.47 0.61
C ALA A 86 -16.59 0.56 1.45
N GLU A 87 -16.69 -0.27 2.50
CA GLU A 87 -17.83 -0.28 3.44
C GLU A 87 -17.65 0.67 4.65
N THR A 88 -16.42 0.97 5.06
CA THR A 88 -16.15 1.65 6.35
C THR A 88 -15.52 3.03 6.23
N ASP A 89 -14.78 3.31 5.15
CA ASP A 89 -14.13 4.58 4.82
C ASP A 89 -13.95 4.64 3.30
N SER A 90 -15.05 4.80 2.56
CA SER A 90 -15.10 4.64 1.10
C SER A 90 -14.27 5.65 0.31
N GLU A 91 -13.82 6.72 0.95
CA GLU A 91 -12.89 7.71 0.38
C GLU A 91 -11.42 7.27 0.46
N ARG A 92 -11.11 6.22 1.24
CA ARG A 92 -9.75 5.73 1.47
C ARG A 92 -9.39 4.59 0.54
N GLU A 93 -8.39 4.80 -0.28
CA GLU A 93 -7.90 3.79 -1.23
C GLU A 93 -6.81 2.91 -0.61
N ALA A 94 -6.89 1.59 -0.80
CA ALA A 94 -5.82 0.67 -0.42
C ALA A 94 -4.66 0.70 -1.43
N TYR A 95 -3.43 0.57 -0.96
CA TYR A 95 -2.21 0.43 -1.75
C TYR A 95 -1.24 -0.55 -1.08
N VAL A 96 -0.43 -1.23 -1.90
CA VAL A 96 0.71 -2.02 -1.43
C VAL A 96 2.01 -1.30 -1.81
N ALA A 97 2.82 -0.96 -0.82
CA ALA A 97 4.14 -0.38 -1.03
C ALA A 97 5.17 -1.49 -1.24
N VAL A 98 5.92 -1.43 -2.34
CA VAL A 98 6.96 -2.41 -2.67
C VAL A 98 8.28 -1.72 -3.02
N PRO A 99 9.45 -2.33 -2.74
CA PRO A 99 10.73 -1.82 -3.22
C PRO A 99 10.74 -1.68 -4.74
N ASP A 100 11.51 -0.72 -5.26
CA ASP A 100 11.67 -0.55 -6.71
C ASP A 100 12.11 -1.83 -7.43
N GLU A 101 12.97 -2.63 -6.80
CA GLU A 101 13.41 -3.93 -7.32
C GLU A 101 12.23 -4.89 -7.59
N THR A 102 11.21 -4.86 -6.72
CA THR A 102 9.99 -5.63 -6.90
C THR A 102 9.10 -5.03 -7.99
N LEU A 103 9.00 -3.70 -8.01
CA LEU A 103 8.22 -2.97 -9.01
C LEU A 103 8.74 -3.24 -10.43
N ASP A 104 10.06 -3.20 -10.61
CA ASP A 104 10.74 -3.43 -11.89
C ASP A 104 10.85 -4.93 -12.23
N GLY A 105 10.66 -5.81 -11.25
CA GLY A 105 10.55 -7.26 -11.42
C GLY A 105 9.14 -7.71 -11.77
N ILE A 106 8.48 -8.39 -10.82
CA ILE A 106 7.22 -9.12 -11.07
C ILE A 106 6.08 -8.26 -11.62
N PHE A 107 6.08 -6.95 -11.33
CA PHE A 107 5.06 -6.03 -11.84
C PHE A 107 5.31 -5.55 -13.29
N THR A 108 6.48 -5.82 -13.87
CA THR A 108 6.74 -5.63 -15.31
C THR A 108 6.46 -6.88 -16.14
N GLU A 109 6.36 -8.04 -15.49
CA GLU A 109 5.95 -9.30 -16.11
C GLU A 109 4.45 -9.33 -16.43
N GLU A 110 4.02 -10.21 -17.33
CA GLU A 110 2.60 -10.27 -17.75
C GLU A 110 1.67 -10.61 -16.58
N ILE A 111 2.11 -11.43 -15.63
CA ILE A 111 1.32 -11.77 -14.44
C ILE A 111 1.00 -10.53 -13.60
N GLY A 112 2.00 -9.70 -13.28
CA GLY A 112 1.80 -8.46 -12.53
C GLY A 112 0.97 -7.45 -13.32
N LYS A 113 1.25 -7.30 -14.63
CA LYS A 113 0.46 -6.44 -15.52
C LYS A 113 -1.02 -6.83 -15.58
N ILE A 114 -1.34 -8.12 -15.61
CA ILE A 114 -2.73 -8.60 -15.58
C ILE A 114 -3.42 -8.16 -14.28
N LEU A 115 -2.77 -8.34 -13.13
CA LEU A 115 -3.36 -8.02 -11.83
C LEU A 115 -3.57 -6.51 -11.66
N LEU A 116 -2.61 -5.69 -12.09
CA LEU A 116 -2.74 -4.22 -12.12
C LEU A 116 -3.89 -3.78 -13.04
N ARG A 117 -3.94 -4.26 -14.29
CA ARG A 117 -5.02 -3.92 -15.24
C ARG A 117 -6.41 -4.31 -14.73
N ARG A 118 -6.51 -5.38 -13.94
CA ARG A 118 -7.78 -5.85 -13.37
C ARG A 118 -8.16 -5.13 -12.08
N GLY A 119 -7.29 -4.27 -11.54
CA GLY A 119 -7.48 -3.64 -10.23
C GLY A 119 -7.47 -4.66 -9.09
N SER A 120 -6.84 -5.82 -9.29
CA SER A 120 -6.65 -6.85 -8.27
C SER A 120 -5.60 -6.46 -7.24
N ILE A 121 -4.76 -5.48 -7.56
CA ILE A 121 -3.80 -4.85 -6.66
C ILE A 121 -3.51 -3.44 -7.15
N ARG A 122 -3.25 -2.50 -6.24
CA ARG A 122 -2.65 -1.19 -6.54
C ARG A 122 -1.33 -1.10 -5.81
N VAL A 123 -0.29 -0.63 -6.49
CA VAL A 123 1.05 -0.60 -5.91
C VAL A 123 1.74 0.74 -6.10
N PHE A 124 2.68 1.06 -5.23
CA PHE A 124 3.70 2.06 -5.51
C PHE A 124 5.09 1.58 -5.12
N GLY A 125 6.07 2.01 -5.92
CA GLY A 125 7.49 1.77 -5.70
C GLY A 125 8.10 2.79 -4.77
N TYR A 126 9.10 2.36 -3.99
CA TYR A 126 9.97 3.26 -3.23
C TYR A 126 11.44 2.87 -3.32
N ASP A 127 12.29 3.90 -3.35
CA ASP A 127 13.74 3.78 -3.24
C ASP A 127 14.10 3.63 -1.76
N ILE A 128 14.74 2.52 -1.38
CA ILE A 128 15.07 2.22 0.01
C ILE A 128 16.10 3.20 0.59
N ALA A 129 17.09 3.60 -0.20
CA ALA A 129 18.20 4.43 0.27
C ALA A 129 17.80 5.90 0.37
N LYS A 130 17.01 6.38 -0.59
CA LYS A 130 16.52 7.77 -0.62
C LYS A 130 15.26 7.95 0.22
N GLU A 131 14.55 6.86 0.51
CA GLU A 131 13.23 6.84 1.13
C GLU A 131 12.29 7.79 0.38
N THR A 132 12.11 7.55 -0.91
CA THR A 132 11.26 8.38 -1.79
C THR A 132 10.36 7.48 -2.61
N ILE A 133 9.11 7.91 -2.81
CA ILE A 133 8.19 7.24 -3.73
C ILE A 133 8.66 7.50 -5.16
N THR A 134 8.77 6.45 -5.95
CA THR A 134 9.29 6.53 -7.32
C THR A 134 8.19 6.49 -8.36
N LYS A 135 7.17 5.65 -8.14
CA LYS A 135 6.11 5.44 -9.11
C LYS A 135 4.86 4.85 -8.47
N TRP A 136 3.70 5.37 -8.87
CA TRP A 136 2.40 4.79 -8.56
C TRP A 136 1.88 4.01 -9.76
N LEU A 137 1.36 2.79 -9.53
CA LEU A 137 0.68 1.98 -10.54
C LEU A 137 -0.81 1.81 -10.16
N PRO A 138 -1.72 1.92 -11.15
CA PRO A 138 -3.17 1.83 -10.93
C PRO A 138 -3.65 0.42 -10.61
#